data_AF-A0A2V9TRY2-F1
#
_entry.id   AF-A0A2V9TRY2-F1
#
_cell.length_a   1.000
_cell.length_b   1.000
_cell.length_c   1.000
_cell.angle_alpha   90.00
_cell.angle_beta   90.00
_cell.angle_gamma   90.00
#
_symmetry.space_group_name_H-M   'P 1'
#
loop_
_entity.id
_entity.type
_entity.pdbx_description
1 polymer ?
#
loop_
_entity_poly.entity_id
_entity_poly.type
_entity_poly.pdbx_seq_one_letter_code
_entity_poly.pdbx_strand_id
1 'polypeptide(L)'
;MSVLKHLYRDLGERAWGTYGPRDAINLGLNWISPSYVGLNQAPIIVMVENYRTGLIWKLFMSNPEIRPMLNRIGFKADTGIAASPAVVK
;
A
#
# COMPACT_ATOMS: atom_id res chain seq x y z
N MET A 1 -10.54 2.34 -4.12
CA MET A 1 -10.47 1.01 -4.77
C MET A 1 -10.80 1.02 -6.27
N SER A 2 -11.18 2.15 -6.87
CA SER A 2 -11.54 2.23 -8.30
C SER A 2 -10.41 1.78 -9.23
N VAL A 3 -9.19 2.27 -9.03
CA VAL A 3 -8.02 1.94 -9.87
C VAL A 3 -7.72 0.44 -9.85
N LEU A 4 -7.69 -0.20 -8.68
CA LEU A 4 -7.43 -1.64 -8.59
C LEU A 4 -8.48 -2.47 -9.35
N LYS A 5 -9.76 -2.07 -9.25
CA LYS A 5 -10.84 -2.73 -9.99
C LYS A 5 -10.65 -2.56 -11.51
N HIS A 6 -10.29 -1.36 -11.96
CA HIS A 6 -10.06 -1.08 -13.38
C HIS A 6 -8.88 -1.89 -13.94
N LEU A 7 -7.74 -1.90 -13.23
CA LEU A 7 -6.56 -2.67 -13.61
C LEU A 7 -6.85 -4.17 -13.74
N TYR A 8 -7.69 -4.71 -12.86
CA TYR A 8 -8.04 -6.13 -12.84
C TYR A 8 -9.13 -6.50 -13.85
N ARG A 9 -10.23 -5.75 -13.89
CA ARG A 9 -11.44 -6.10 -14.65
C ARG A 9 -11.39 -5.64 -16.09
N ASP A 10 -10.83 -4.46 -16.33
CA ASP A 10 -10.93 -3.80 -17.64
C ASP A 10 -9.60 -3.92 -18.41
N LEU A 11 -8.47 -3.88 -17.70
CA LEU A 11 -7.13 -4.03 -18.29
C LEU A 11 -6.47 -5.38 -17.98
N GLY A 12 -7.18 -6.33 -17.37
CA GLY A 12 -6.62 -7.54 -16.76
C GLY A 12 -5.71 -8.34 -17.69
N GLU A 13 -6.12 -8.58 -18.93
CA GLU A 13 -5.33 -9.36 -19.92
C GLU A 13 -3.94 -8.78 -20.19
N ARG A 14 -3.77 -7.46 -20.01
CA ARG A 14 -2.53 -6.76 -20.36
C ARG A 14 -1.78 -6.27 -19.11
N ALA A 15 -2.51 -5.74 -18.14
CA ALA A 15 -1.99 -5.06 -16.96
C ALA A 15 -1.86 -5.98 -15.74
N TRP A 16 -2.38 -7.21 -15.78
CA TRP A 16 -2.35 -8.15 -14.67
C TRP A 16 -1.67 -9.46 -15.07
N GLY A 17 -0.81 -10.00 -14.20
CA GLY A 17 -0.22 -11.31 -14.39
C GLY A 17 0.06 -12.02 -13.08
N THR A 18 0.99 -12.97 -13.09
CA THR A 18 1.24 -13.89 -11.96
C THR A 18 1.50 -13.18 -10.63
N TYR A 19 2.13 -12.01 -10.65
CA TYR A 19 2.48 -11.25 -9.45
C TYR A 19 1.60 -10.00 -9.22
N GLY A 20 0.40 -9.99 -9.82
CA GLY A 20 -0.55 -8.88 -9.71
C GLY A 20 -0.38 -7.86 -10.84
N PRO A 21 -0.60 -6.56 -10.57
CA PRO A 21 -0.47 -5.53 -11.59
C PRO A 21 0.99 -5.39 -12.07
N ARG A 22 1.16 -5.08 -13.35
CA ARG A 22 2.46 -4.75 -13.98
C ARG A 22 3.01 -3.45 -13.41
N ASP A 23 4.33 -3.29 -13.52
CA ASP A 23 5.09 -2.20 -12.92
C ASP A 23 4.67 -0.79 -13.38
N ALA A 24 4.33 -0.63 -14.67
CA ALA A 24 3.93 0.65 -15.25
C ALA A 24 3.09 0.45 -16.51
N ILE A 25 2.25 1.44 -16.83
CA ILE A 25 1.33 1.45 -17.99
C ILE A 25 1.37 2.83 -18.64
N ASN A 26 1.43 2.86 -19.97
CA ASN A 26 1.18 4.06 -20.78
C ASN A 26 0.24 3.69 -21.94
N LEU A 27 -1.06 3.94 -21.74
CA LEU A 27 -2.09 3.61 -22.73
C LEU A 27 -1.98 4.45 -24.01
N GLY A 28 -1.50 5.69 -23.92
CA GLY A 28 -1.32 6.57 -25.08
C GLY A 28 -0.25 6.07 -26.06
N LEU A 29 0.74 5.31 -25.57
CA LEU A 29 1.76 4.64 -26.39
C LEU A 29 1.49 3.14 -26.56
N ASN A 30 0.31 2.66 -26.17
CA ASN A 30 -0.06 1.25 -26.15
C ASN A 30 0.97 0.34 -25.44
N TRP A 31 1.65 0.86 -24.41
CA TRP A 31 2.77 0.21 -23.76
C TRP A 31 2.43 -0.21 -22.33
N ILE A 32 2.89 -1.40 -21.95
CA ILE A 32 2.85 -1.92 -20.58
C ILE A 32 4.21 -2.50 -20.24
N SER A 33 4.70 -2.22 -19.03
CA SER A 33 5.97 -2.76 -18.57
C SER A 33 5.94 -4.30 -18.57
N PRO A 34 6.95 -4.97 -19.16
CA PRO A 34 7.05 -6.43 -19.11
C PRO A 34 7.51 -6.93 -17.73
N SER A 35 7.99 -6.04 -16.87
CA SER A 35 8.64 -6.36 -15.61
C SER A 35 7.71 -6.27 -14.41
N TYR A 36 8.18 -6.86 -13.32
CA TYR A 36 7.71 -6.59 -11.97
C TYR A 36 8.91 -6.11 -11.16
N VAL A 37 8.78 -4.98 -10.47
CA VAL A 37 9.82 -4.48 -9.58
C VAL A 37 9.38 -4.73 -8.14
N GLY A 38 10.21 -5.45 -7.37
CA GLY A 38 9.87 -5.81 -5.98
C GLY A 38 9.53 -4.61 -5.11
N LEU A 39 10.24 -3.48 -5.30
CA LEU A 39 9.97 -2.21 -4.61
C LEU A 39 8.56 -1.66 -4.90
N ASN A 40 7.97 -1.98 -6.06
CA ASN A 40 6.63 -1.51 -6.44
C ASN A 40 5.55 -2.53 -6.04
N GLN A 41 5.85 -3.84 -6.10
CA GLN A 41 4.91 -4.88 -5.71
C GLN A 41 4.71 -4.98 -4.19
N ALA A 42 5.80 -4.92 -3.41
CA ALA A 42 5.73 -5.14 -1.97
C ALA A 42 4.86 -4.10 -1.25
N PRO A 43 4.96 -2.78 -1.53
CA PRO A 43 4.10 -1.79 -0.91
C PRO A 43 2.62 -1.99 -1.21
N ILE A 44 2.24 -2.54 -2.37
CA ILE A 44 0.82 -2.81 -2.67
C ILE A 44 0.23 -3.72 -1.59
N ILE A 45 0.90 -4.84 -1.30
CA ILE A 45 0.43 -5.82 -0.33
C ILE A 45 0.52 -5.25 1.10
N VAL A 46 1.64 -4.64 1.45
CA VAL A 46 1.86 -4.04 2.78
C VAL A 46 0.79 -2.99 3.09
N MET A 47 0.49 -2.12 2.12
CA MET A 47 -0.46 -1.02 2.33
C MET A 47 -1.91 -1.49 2.25
N VAL A 48 -2.24 -2.50 1.43
CA VAL A 48 -3.56 -3.14 1.49
C VAL A 48 -3.79 -3.78 2.85
N GLU A 49 -2.80 -4.49 3.41
CA GLU A 49 -2.95 -5.11 4.73
C GLU A 49 -3.01 -4.06 5.85
N ASN A 50 -2.20 -2.99 5.76
CA ASN A 50 -2.31 -1.87 6.69
C ASN A 50 -3.68 -1.20 6.65
N TYR A 51 -4.28 -1.03 5.46
CA TYR A 51 -5.64 -0.51 5.33
C TYR A 51 -6.68 -1.44 5.97
N ARG A 52 -6.53 -2.76 5.83
CA ARG A 52 -7.50 -3.74 6.35
C ARG A 52 -7.42 -3.91 7.86
N THR A 53 -6.21 -4.03 8.41
CA THR A 53 -5.99 -4.44 9.82
C THR A 53 -4.98 -3.58 10.55
N GLY A 54 -4.17 -2.81 9.83
CA GLY A 54 -3.03 -2.07 10.38
C GLY A 54 -1.87 -2.96 10.83
N LEU A 55 -1.79 -4.23 10.39
CA LEU A 55 -0.84 -5.22 10.90
C LEU A 55 0.61 -4.73 10.90
N ILE A 56 1.12 -4.27 9.76
CA ILE A 56 2.54 -3.91 9.62
C ILE A 56 2.84 -2.65 10.42
N TRP A 57 1.93 -1.67 10.45
CA TRP A 57 2.04 -0.51 11.33
C TRP A 57 2.06 -0.90 12.81
N LYS A 58 1.17 -1.79 13.25
CA LYS A 58 1.14 -2.26 14.64
C LYS A 58 2.44 -2.95 15.03
N LEU A 59 2.95 -3.83 14.16
CA LEU A 59 4.22 -4.52 14.38
C LEU A 59 5.39 -3.53 14.45
N PHE A 60 5.53 -2.64 13.47
CA PHE A 60 6.60 -1.65 13.46
C PHE A 60 6.54 -0.73 14.68
N MET A 61 5.35 -0.22 15.02
CA MET A 61 5.17 0.67 16.17
C MET A 61 5.29 -0.04 17.53
N SER A 62 5.27 -1.38 17.57
CA SER A 62 5.47 -2.15 18.81
C SER A 62 6.94 -2.25 19.23
N ASN A 63 7.86 -1.93 18.31
CA ASN A 63 9.29 -1.96 18.58
C ASN A 63 9.66 -0.90 19.64
N PRO A 64 10.39 -1.29 20.72
CA PRO A 64 10.64 -0.42 21.87
C PRO A 64 11.46 0.83 21.52
N GLU A 65 12.23 0.80 20.43
CA GLU A 65 13.08 1.90 19.97
C GLU A 65 12.30 3.00 19.22
N ILE A 66 11.13 2.68 18.63
CA ILE A 66 10.41 3.61 17.76
C ILE A 66 9.88 4.81 18.54
N ARG A 67 9.23 4.59 19.68
CA ARG A 67 8.67 5.69 20.49
C ARG A 67 9.76 6.64 21.03
N PRO A 68 10.88 6.17 21.60
CA PRO A 68 12.02 7.02 21.92
C PRO A 68 12.56 7.82 20.73
N MET A 69 12.70 7.20 19.55
CA MET A 69 13.18 7.91 18.35
C MET A 69 12.23 9.01 17.89
N LEU A 70 10.92 8.73 17.83
CA LEU A 70 9.90 9.72 17.48
C LEU A 70 9.93 10.92 18.44
N ASN A 71 10.06 10.66 19.74
CA ASN A 71 10.19 11.73 20.75
C ASN A 71 11.45 12.58 20.52
N ARG A 72 12.59 11.94 20.21
CA ARG A 72 13.88 12.64 19.99
C ARG A 72 13.86 13.55 18.77
N ILE A 73 13.16 13.16 17.70
CA ILE A 73 13.01 13.99 16.50
C ILE A 73 11.87 15.02 16.63
N GLY A 74 11.22 15.11 17.80
CA GLY A 74 10.12 16.03 18.04
C GLY A 74 8.85 15.69 17.25
N PHE A 75 8.69 14.42 16.84
CA PHE A 75 7.52 13.98 16.09
C PHE A 75 6.26 14.18 16.92
N LYS A 76 5.25 14.81 16.32
CA LYS A 76 3.93 14.97 16.90
C LYS A 76 2.97 14.17 16.05
N ALA A 77 2.27 13.23 16.67
CA ALA A 77 1.19 12.53 16.01
C ALA A 77 0.12 13.53 15.57
N ASP A 78 -0.50 13.28 14.42
CA ASP A 78 -1.62 14.08 13.96
C ASP A 78 -2.72 14.12 15.02
N THR A 79 -3.17 15.31 15.38
CA THR A 79 -4.24 15.53 16.37
C THR A 79 -5.63 15.37 15.77
N GLY A 80 -5.72 15.14 14.46
CA GLY A 80 -6.95 14.96 13.72
C GLY A 80 -7.40 13.50 13.71
N ILE A 81 -8.41 13.21 14.55
CA ILE A 81 -9.16 11.95 14.63
C ILE A 81 -8.34 10.84 15.27
N ALA A 82 -8.66 10.54 16.54
CA ALA A 82 -8.29 9.31 17.21
C ALA A 82 -8.43 8.14 16.23
N ALA A 83 -7.40 7.30 16.11
CA ALA A 83 -7.44 6.06 15.35
C ALA A 83 -8.79 5.37 15.61
N SER A 84 -9.73 5.44 14.66
CA SER A 84 -11.04 4.82 14.80
C SER A 84 -10.80 3.31 14.75
N PRO A 85 -11.03 2.56 15.84
CA PRO A 85 -10.99 1.11 15.80
C PRO A 85 -12.35 0.64 15.31
N ALA A 86 -12.73 0.92 14.06
CA ALA A 86 -13.96 0.38 13.47
C ALA A 86 -14.03 0.60 11.95
N VAL A 87 -13.71 -0.44 11.18
CA VAL A 87 -14.64 -0.92 10.16
C VAL A 87 -14.88 -2.41 10.45
N VAL A 88 -15.61 -2.67 11.52
CA VAL A 88 -16.51 -3.82 11.61
C VAL A 88 -17.89 -3.25 11.37
N LYS A 89 -18.36 -3.37 10.13
CA LYS A 89 -19.76 -3.56 9.81
C LYS A 89 -19.84 -4.80 8.95
#